data_AF-A0A6A9QQR9-F1
#
_entry.id   AF-A0A6A9QQR9-F1
#
_cell.length_a   1.000
_cell.length_b   1.000
_cell.length_c   1.000
_cell.angle_alpha   90.00
_cell.angle_beta   90.00
_cell.angle_gamma   90.00
#
_symmetry.space_group_name_H-M   'P 1'
#
loop_
_entity.id
_entity.type
_entity.pdbx_description
1 polymer ?
#
loop_
_entity_poly.entity_id
_entity_poly.type
_entity_poly.pdbx_seq_one_letter_code
_entity_poly.pdbx_strand_id
1 'polypeptide(L)'
;MYPYATRTLGNEIEFLSIVLESGDFVVFEGDEKKVNMPMPRAIASVHTHPGVCLFSHKDIETADSLFIKGYVVIAVMNNQCVSIFLREGVYTEEDRNVLKDLREKVKKSKTMNDLISAYKGLSFPNFLKFYSFQLI
;
A
#
# COMPACT_ATOMS: atom_id res chain seq x y z
N MET A 1 6.64 -5.48 11.76
CA MET A 1 5.21 -5.12 11.56
C MET A 1 4.20 -6.15 12.08
N TYR A 2 4.52 -7.45 12.17
CA TYR A 2 3.56 -8.47 12.63
C TYR A 2 2.88 -8.18 14.00
N PRO A 3 3.58 -7.75 15.07
CA PRO A 3 2.90 -7.40 16.33
C PRO A 3 1.93 -6.22 16.19
N TYR A 4 2.26 -5.24 15.35
CA TYR A 4 1.40 -4.09 15.07
C TYR A 4 0.17 -4.50 14.25
N ALA A 5 0.33 -5.41 13.29
CA ALA A 5 -0.79 -5.97 12.54
C ALA A 5 -1.78 -6.72 13.43
N THR A 6 -1.29 -7.49 14.40
CA THR A 6 -2.14 -8.14 15.41
C THR A 6 -2.87 -7.11 16.29
N ARG A 7 -2.21 -6.00 16.66
CA ARG A 7 -2.87 -4.89 17.36
C ARG A 7 -3.98 -4.29 16.51
N THR A 8 -3.73 -3.96 15.25
CA THR A 8 -4.71 -3.39 14.32
C THR A 8 -5.96 -4.25 14.19
N LEU A 9 -5.84 -5.57 14.16
CA LEU A 9 -7.01 -6.46 14.12
C LEU A 9 -7.81 -6.48 15.43
N GLY A 10 -7.15 -6.20 16.56
CA GLY A 10 -7.80 -6.17 17.87
C GLY A 10 -8.44 -4.83 18.22
N ASN A 11 -7.95 -3.70 17.67
CA ASN A 11 -8.38 -2.36 18.06
C ASN A 11 -8.65 -1.38 16.92
N GLU A 12 -8.54 -1.83 15.66
CA GLU A 12 -8.72 -1.03 14.43
C GLU A 12 -7.73 0.15 14.25
N ILE A 13 -6.69 0.24 15.08
CA ILE A 13 -5.64 1.26 14.95
C ILE A 13 -4.62 0.81 13.90
N GLU A 14 -4.47 1.58 12.83
CA GLU A 14 -3.49 1.33 11.78
C GLU A 14 -2.11 1.86 12.16
N PHE A 15 -1.07 1.16 11.72
CA PHE A 15 0.33 1.53 11.93
C PHE A 15 1.01 1.68 10.59
N LEU A 16 1.81 2.74 10.44
CA LEU A 16 2.63 2.98 9.28
C LEU A 16 4.10 2.83 9.65
N SER A 17 4.80 2.00 8.90
CA SER A 17 6.23 1.78 9.03
C SER A 17 6.94 2.35 7.81
N ILE A 18 8.05 3.05 8.01
CA ILE A 18 8.85 3.63 6.93
C ILE A 18 10.31 3.23 7.12
N VAL A 19 10.95 2.80 6.04
CA VAL A 19 12.41 2.63 5.95
C VAL A 19 12.99 3.89 5.33
N LEU A 20 13.75 4.65 6.11
CA LEU A 20 14.42 5.88 5.67
C LEU A 20 15.61 5.58 4.75
N GLU A 21 16.09 6.59 4.02
CA GLU A 21 17.28 6.46 3.18
C GLU A 21 18.55 6.12 3.98
N SER A 22 18.58 6.45 5.28
CA SER A 22 19.65 6.05 6.21
C SER A 22 19.65 4.56 6.55
N GLY A 23 18.57 3.84 6.22
CA GLY A 23 18.31 2.48 6.67
C GLY A 23 17.60 2.40 8.02
N ASP A 24 17.39 3.54 8.69
CA ASP A 24 16.61 3.59 9.92
C ASP A 24 15.15 3.23 9.67
N PHE A 25 14.56 2.57 10.66
CA PHE A 25 13.17 2.14 10.62
C PHE A 25 12.34 2.88 11.66
N VAL A 26 11.27 3.51 11.21
CA VAL A 26 10.35 4.27 12.07
C VAL A 26 8.94 3.71 11.97
N VAL A 27 8.22 3.65 13.08
CA VAL A 27 6.81 3.23 13.15
C VAL A 27 6.00 4.38 13.71
N PHE A 28 4.94 4.71 12.99
CA PHE A 28 3.94 5.69 13.37
C PHE A 28 2.63 4.95 13.66
N GLU A 29 1.96 5.38 14.73
CA GLU A 29 0.59 4.99 15.03
C GLU A 29 -0.32 6.00 14.35
N GLY A 30 -1.26 5.53 13.52
CA GLY A 30 -2.25 6.39 12.88
C GLY A 30 -3.35 6.80 13.86
N ASP A 31 -3.99 7.94 13.60
CA ASP A 31 -5.25 8.29 14.26
C ASP A 31 -6.43 7.57 13.59
N GLU A 32 -7.52 7.35 14.32
CA GLU A 32 -8.79 6.84 13.76
C GLU A 32 -9.15 7.59 12.46
N LYS A 33 -9.00 6.89 11.32
CA LYS A 33 -9.50 7.24 9.98
C LYS A 33 -8.73 8.25 9.13
N LYS A 34 -7.53 8.74 9.48
CA LYS A 34 -6.70 9.60 8.58
C LYS A 34 -5.21 9.64 8.96
N VAL A 35 -4.34 9.22 8.04
CA VAL A 35 -2.89 9.55 8.07
C VAL A 35 -2.64 10.69 7.08
N ASN A 36 -2.71 11.95 7.56
CA ASN A 36 -2.22 13.12 6.81
C ASN A 36 -0.80 13.45 7.28
N MET A 37 0.16 12.54 7.05
CA MET A 37 1.57 12.80 7.35
C MET A 37 2.31 13.21 6.09
N PRO A 38 3.09 14.31 6.09
CA PRO A 38 4.03 14.58 5.01
C PRO A 38 5.07 13.45 4.99
N MET A 39 4.95 12.57 4.01
CA MET A 39 5.84 11.40 3.90
C MET A 39 7.28 11.85 3.65
N PRO A 40 8.26 11.37 4.45
CA PRO A 40 9.67 11.75 4.34
C PRO A 40 10.28 11.20 3.05
N ARG A 41 11.54 11.56 2.77
CA ARG A 41 12.36 10.81 1.81
C ARG A 41 12.70 9.45 2.42
N ALA A 42 12.33 8.39 1.71
CA ALA A 42 12.45 7.03 2.20
C ALA A 42 12.39 6.03 1.04
N ILE A 43 12.72 4.79 1.36
CA ILE A 43 12.86 3.70 0.38
C ILE A 43 11.59 2.85 0.35
N ALA A 44 10.98 2.60 1.51
CA ALA A 44 9.83 1.71 1.62
C ALA A 44 8.83 2.20 2.66
N SER A 45 7.55 1.90 2.43
CA SER A 45 6.48 2.06 3.43
C SER A 45 5.63 0.82 3.52
N VAL A 46 5.23 0.46 4.74
CA VAL A 46 4.27 -0.62 5.00
C VAL A 46 3.25 -0.12 6.00
N HIS A 47 1.95 -0.20 5.71
CA HIS A 47 0.93 0.08 6.71
C HIS A 47 0.02 -1.12 7.00
N THR A 48 -0.61 -1.11 8.17
CA THR A 48 -1.50 -2.20 8.60
C THR A 48 -2.96 -1.89 8.31
N HIS A 49 -3.76 -2.90 7.97
CA HIS A 49 -5.21 -2.81 7.82
C HIS A 49 -5.94 -3.73 8.82
N PRO A 50 -7.14 -3.34 9.32
CA PRO A 50 -7.97 -4.17 10.20
C PRO A 50 -8.80 -5.23 9.46
N GLY A 51 -8.68 -5.33 8.14
CA GLY A 51 -9.47 -6.24 7.31
C GLY A 51 -8.63 -6.84 6.20
N VAL A 52 -9.02 -6.60 4.95
CA VAL A 52 -8.29 -7.14 3.79
C VAL A 52 -7.01 -6.35 3.47
N CYS A 53 -5.99 -7.07 3.02
CA CYS A 53 -4.73 -6.48 2.56
C CYS A 53 -4.82 -6.03 1.10
N LEU A 54 -5.80 -5.21 0.77
CA LEU A 54 -5.89 -4.53 -0.52
C LEU A 54 -5.85 -3.03 -0.29
N PHE A 55 -5.13 -2.32 -1.15
CA PHE A 55 -5.00 -0.87 -1.05
C PHE A 55 -6.35 -0.21 -1.32
N SER A 56 -6.73 0.72 -0.46
CA SER A 56 -7.84 1.64 -0.70
C SER A 56 -7.47 2.63 -1.81
N HIS A 57 -8.46 3.35 -2.35
CA HIS A 57 -8.19 4.38 -3.36
C HIS A 57 -7.27 5.51 -2.83
N LYS A 58 -7.31 5.80 -1.51
CA LYS A 58 -6.41 6.77 -0.87
C LYS A 58 -5.00 6.22 -0.73
N ASP A 59 -4.86 4.93 -0.46
CA ASP A 59 -3.55 4.29 -0.38
C ASP A 59 -2.90 4.25 -1.77
N ILE A 60 -3.68 4.01 -2.82
CA ILE A 60 -3.20 4.05 -4.22
C ILE A 60 -2.77 5.48 -4.61
N GLU A 61 -3.54 6.50 -4.21
CA GLU A 61 -3.15 7.91 -4.42
C GLU A 61 -1.85 8.26 -3.67
N THR A 62 -1.72 7.77 -2.44
CA THR A 62 -0.49 7.90 -1.66
C THR A 62 0.65 7.16 -2.37
N ALA A 63 0.40 5.96 -2.91
CA ALA A 63 1.38 5.18 -3.63
C ALA A 63 1.93 5.91 -4.87
N ASP A 64 1.05 6.53 -5.68
CA ASP A 64 1.46 7.38 -6.80
C ASP A 64 2.42 8.49 -6.34
N SER A 65 2.05 9.22 -5.27
CA SER A 65 2.90 10.28 -4.71
C SER A 65 4.25 9.75 -4.21
N LEU A 66 4.25 8.60 -3.54
CA LEU A 66 5.45 7.99 -2.99
C LEU A 66 6.40 7.48 -4.08
N PHE A 67 5.88 6.87 -5.16
CA PHE A 67 6.70 6.44 -6.29
C PHE A 67 7.36 7.62 -7.01
N ILE A 68 6.65 8.75 -7.16
CA ILE A 68 7.21 10.01 -7.67
C ILE A 68 8.33 10.52 -6.76
N LYS A 69 8.20 10.35 -5.43
CA LYS A 69 9.21 10.73 -4.44
C LYS A 69 10.40 9.78 -4.32
N GLY A 70 10.40 8.67 -5.06
CA GLY A 70 11.54 7.75 -5.08
C GLY A 70 11.34 6.44 -4.32
N TYR A 71 10.21 6.21 -3.67
CA TYR A 71 9.94 4.95 -2.96
C TYR A 71 10.00 3.77 -3.93
N VAL A 72 10.47 2.63 -3.41
CA VAL A 72 10.64 1.37 -4.15
C VAL A 72 9.57 0.37 -3.76
N VAL A 73 9.19 0.33 -2.48
CA VAL A 73 8.23 -0.64 -1.93
C VAL A 73 7.13 0.08 -1.18
N ILE A 74 5.90 -0.27 -1.49
CA ILE A 74 4.71 0.19 -0.77
C ILE A 74 3.86 -1.04 -0.50
N ALA A 75 3.64 -1.36 0.77
CA ALA A 75 2.91 -2.55 1.16
C ALA A 75 1.78 -2.23 2.13
N VAL A 76 0.77 -3.08 2.11
CA VAL A 76 -0.31 -3.12 3.09
C VAL A 76 -0.41 -4.53 3.64
N MET A 77 -0.58 -4.67 4.95
CA MET A 77 -0.61 -6.00 5.58
C MET A 77 -1.56 -6.09 6.76
N ASN A 78 -1.90 -7.31 7.12
CA ASN A 78 -2.36 -7.66 8.46
C ASN A 78 -1.56 -8.91 8.91
N ASN A 79 -2.01 -9.66 9.92
CA ASN A 79 -1.30 -10.88 10.36
C ASN A 79 -1.65 -12.14 9.53
N GLN A 80 -2.52 -12.02 8.54
CA GLN A 80 -3.02 -13.08 7.65
C GLN A 80 -2.62 -12.88 6.17
N CYS A 81 -2.30 -11.66 5.75
CA CYS A 81 -1.99 -11.34 4.37
C CYS A 81 -1.05 -10.13 4.24
N VAL A 82 -0.49 -9.97 3.04
CA VAL A 82 0.26 -8.78 2.63
C VAL A 82 0.07 -8.57 1.12
N SER A 83 -0.10 -7.31 0.71
CA SER A 83 -0.01 -6.90 -0.68
C SER A 83 1.04 -5.83 -0.87
N ILE A 84 1.73 -5.86 -2.00
CA ILE A 84 2.95 -5.09 -2.25
C ILE A 84 2.88 -4.51 -3.65
N PHE A 85 3.10 -3.21 -3.76
CA PHE A 85 3.59 -2.58 -4.97
C PHE A 85 5.12 -2.49 -4.91
N LEU A 86 5.79 -3.09 -5.90
CA LEU A 86 7.24 -3.09 -6.03
C LEU A 86 7.64 -2.37 -7.31
N ARG A 87 8.52 -1.37 -7.21
CA ARG A 87 9.09 -0.66 -8.36
C ARG A 87 10.49 -1.18 -8.66
N GLU A 88 10.62 -1.96 -9.73
CA GLU A 88 11.87 -2.60 -10.17
C GLU A 88 12.77 -1.69 -11.03
N GLY A 89 12.33 -0.46 -11.32
CA GLY A 89 13.00 0.47 -12.23
C GLY A 89 12.46 1.89 -12.10
N VAL A 90 12.48 2.67 -13.18
CA VAL A 90 11.95 4.04 -13.19
C VAL A 90 10.42 4.01 -13.16
N TYR A 91 9.79 4.84 -12.33
CA TYR A 91 8.33 4.96 -12.34
C TYR A 91 7.87 5.72 -13.59
N THR A 92 7.27 5.02 -14.55
CA THR A 92 6.89 5.60 -15.85
C THR A 92 5.45 6.11 -15.86
N GLU A 93 5.12 6.92 -16.86
CA GLU A 93 3.76 7.43 -17.03
C GLU A 93 2.76 6.30 -17.34
N GLU A 94 3.17 5.27 -18.08
CA GLU A 94 2.33 4.12 -18.40
C GLU A 94 1.99 3.31 -17.15
N ASP A 95 2.97 3.04 -16.28
CA ASP A 95 2.73 2.39 -14.99
C ASP A 95 1.80 3.24 -14.11
N ARG A 96 2.01 4.57 -14.12
CA ARG A 96 1.16 5.52 -13.42
C ARG A 96 -0.27 5.54 -13.92
N ASN A 97 -0.49 5.42 -15.22
CA ASN A 97 -1.82 5.39 -15.81
C ASN A 97 -2.58 4.14 -15.37
N VAL A 98 -1.93 2.96 -15.36
CA VAL A 98 -2.52 1.73 -14.80
C VAL A 98 -2.85 1.90 -13.31
N LEU A 99 -1.97 2.53 -12.53
CA LEU A 99 -2.21 2.77 -11.11
C LEU A 99 -3.41 3.72 -10.88
N LYS A 100 -3.55 4.77 -11.71
CA LYS A 100 -4.71 5.68 -11.68
C LYS A 100 -6.00 4.98 -12.08
N ASP A 101 -5.98 4.11 -13.10
CA ASP A 101 -7.15 3.34 -13.50
C ASP A 101 -7.59 2.37 -12.39
N LEU A 102 -6.63 1.72 -11.73
CA LEU A 102 -6.89 0.90 -10.55
C LEU A 102 -7.53 1.74 -9.43
N ARG A 103 -7.01 2.93 -9.16
CA ARG A 103 -7.58 3.86 -8.17
C ARG A 103 -9.05 4.14 -8.45
N GLU A 104 -9.40 4.45 -9.69
CA GLU A 104 -10.78 4.74 -10.06
C GLU A 104 -11.69 3.51 -9.97
N LYS A 105 -11.19 2.31 -10.31
CA LYS A 105 -11.92 1.05 -10.11
C LYS A 105 -12.20 0.81 -8.63
N VAL A 106 -11.16 0.89 -7.78
CA VAL A 106 -11.26 0.69 -6.33
C VAL A 106 -12.17 1.72 -5.68
N LYS A 107 -12.14 2.97 -6.13
CA LYS A 107 -13.04 4.04 -5.65
C LYS A 107 -14.51 3.76 -5.95
N LYS A 108 -14.80 3.06 -7.05
CA LYS A 108 -16.17 2.69 -7.47
C LYS A 108 -16.66 1.37 -6.86
N SER A 109 -15.76 0.55 -6.33
CA SER A 109 -16.09 -0.72 -5.67
C SER A 109 -16.98 -0.49 -4.45
N LYS A 110 -18.12 -1.18 -4.38
CA LYS A 110 -19.05 -1.10 -3.25
C LYS A 110 -19.03 -2.36 -2.39
N THR A 111 -18.59 -3.47 -2.98
CA THR A 111 -18.51 -4.77 -2.32
C THR A 111 -17.09 -5.31 -2.31
N MET A 112 -16.82 -6.29 -1.46
CA MET A 112 -15.54 -6.99 -1.42
C MET A 112 -15.22 -7.67 -2.77
N ASN A 113 -16.24 -8.21 -3.44
CA ASN A 113 -16.06 -8.85 -4.74
C ASN A 113 -15.67 -7.84 -5.83
N ASP A 114 -16.23 -6.63 -5.80
CA ASP A 114 -15.83 -5.55 -6.71
C ASP A 114 -14.37 -5.16 -6.46
N LEU A 115 -13.97 -5.09 -5.20
CA LEU A 115 -12.60 -4.75 -4.82
C LEU A 115 -11.62 -5.82 -5.32
N ILE A 116 -11.88 -7.10 -5.03
CA ILE A 116 -11.04 -8.21 -5.52
C ILE A 116 -10.99 -8.21 -7.06
N SER A 117 -12.11 -7.95 -7.72
CA SER A 117 -12.18 -7.89 -9.18
C SER A 117 -11.37 -6.74 -9.77
N ALA A 118 -11.22 -5.62 -9.05
CA ALA A 118 -10.39 -4.50 -9.49
C ALA A 118 -8.90 -4.86 -9.56
N TYR A 119 -8.44 -5.75 -8.66
CA TYR A 119 -7.05 -6.25 -8.63
C TYR A 119 -6.83 -7.49 -9.48
N LYS A 120 -7.90 -8.19 -9.86
CA LYS A 120 -7.81 -9.42 -10.66
C LYS A 120 -7.24 -9.10 -12.04
N GLY A 121 -6.11 -9.72 -12.37
CA GLY A 121 -5.42 -9.48 -13.64
C GLY A 121 -4.73 -8.13 -13.74
N LEU A 122 -4.54 -7.43 -12.61
CA LEU A 122 -3.72 -6.22 -12.56
C LEU A 122 -2.31 -6.55 -13.05
N SER A 123 -1.89 -5.84 -14.10
CA SER A 123 -0.56 -5.96 -14.67
C SER A 123 -0.10 -4.58 -15.11
N PHE A 124 1.17 -4.31 -14.89
CA PHE A 124 1.82 -3.06 -15.23
C PHE A 124 2.78 -3.31 -16.41
N PRO A 125 2.80 -2.41 -17.40
CA PRO A 125 3.56 -2.61 -18.62
C PRO A 125 5.07 -2.62 -18.40
N ASN A 126 5.58 -1.87 -17.42
CA ASN A 126 7.01 -1.66 -17.25
C ASN A 126 7.51 -2.20 -15.90
N PHE A 127 7.81 -1.30 -14.96
CA PHE A 127 8.67 -1.56 -13.82
C PHE A 127 7.91 -1.64 -12.49
N LEU A 128 6.66 -1.20 -12.45
CA LEU A 128 5.81 -1.44 -11.29
C LEU A 128 5.29 -2.88 -11.31
N LYS A 129 5.19 -3.54 -10.16
CA LYS A 129 4.63 -4.88 -10.00
C LYS A 129 3.70 -4.89 -8.80
N PHE A 130 2.67 -5.73 -8.87
CA PHE A 130 1.77 -5.97 -7.75
C PHE A 130 1.83 -7.43 -7.33
N TYR A 131 2.00 -7.67 -6.04
CA TYR A 131 1.98 -8.99 -5.45
C TYR A 131 1.01 -9.02 -4.27
N SER A 132 0.35 -10.16 -4.06
CA SER A 132 -0.52 -10.39 -2.92
C SER A 132 -0.34 -11.80 -2.42
N PHE A 133 -0.15 -11.96 -1.11
CA PHE A 133 0.17 -13.22 -0.46
C PHE A 133 -0.70 -13.41 0.79
N GLN A 134 -1.07 -14.66 1.05
CA GLN A 134 -1.49 -15.08 2.39
C GLN A 134 -0.27 -15.48 3.22
N LEU A 135 -0.29 -15.09 4.49
CA LEU A 135 0.73 -15.43 5.47
C LEU A 135 0.32 -16.75 6.14
N ILE A 136 1.26 -17.69 6.25
CA ILE A 136 1.09 -19.02 6.86
C ILE A 136 1.31 -18.90 8.37
#